data_AF-A0A9X2F2W1-F1
#
_entry.id   AF-A0A9X2F2W1-F1
#
_cell.length_a   1.000
_cell.length_b   1.000
_cell.length_c   1.000
_cell.angle_alpha   90.00
_cell.angle_beta   90.00
_cell.angle_gamma   90.00
#
_symmetry.space_group_name_H-M   'P 1'
#
loop_
_entity.id
_entity.type
_entity.pdbx_description
1 polymer ?
#
loop_
_entity_poly.entity_id
_entity_poly.type
_entity_poly.pdbx_seq_one_letter_code
_entity_poly.pdbx_strand_id
1 'polypeptide(L)'
;MEILICILKTIAGYFILMFVGTNLLGIVVRGILPTYKEKSEEPAKALDERSGGGIVVTIIFSLLSLAFLYVLYHYWNWGITLAGLILMLTRLPDLLFEMRIGRKISSKNIPKRPIDTICTILSWAAFPLIFYALCYIK
;
A
#
# COMPACT_ATOMS: atom_id res chain seq x y z
N MET A 1 -25.07 -6.37 20.60
CA MET A 1 -24.61 -7.35 19.58
C MET A 1 -24.12 -6.65 18.31
N GLU A 2 -24.85 -5.64 17.82
CA GLU A 2 -24.49 -4.88 16.60
C GLU A 2 -23.14 -4.16 16.68
N ILE A 3 -22.81 -3.54 17.82
CA ILE A 3 -21.52 -2.85 18.03
C ILE A 3 -20.34 -3.83 17.95
N LEU A 4 -20.46 -5.02 18.58
CA LEU A 4 -19.41 -6.05 18.54
C LEU A 4 -19.16 -6.56 17.12
N ILE A 5 -20.23 -6.77 16.35
CA ILE A 5 -20.14 -7.16 14.94
C ILE A 5 -19.48 -6.04 14.11
N CYS A 6 -19.81 -4.77 14.41
CA CYS A 6 -19.23 -3.60 13.77
C CYS A 6 -17.72 -3.48 14.02
N ILE A 7 -17.29 -3.66 15.27
CA ILE A 7 -15.87 -3.68 15.64
C ILE A 7 -15.15 -4.82 14.90
N LEU A 8 -15.73 -6.02 14.89
CA LEU A 8 -15.13 -7.17 14.20
C LEU A 8 -14.98 -6.93 12.69
N LYS A 9 -16.03 -6.40 12.03
CA LYS A 9 -15.99 -6.01 10.62
C LYS A 9 -14.94 -4.94 10.34
N THR A 10 -14.80 -3.97 11.24
CA THR A 10 -13.81 -2.89 11.12
C THR A 10 -12.39 -3.44 11.20
N ILE A 11 -12.11 -4.29 12.19
CA ILE A 11 -10.80 -4.93 12.34
C ILE A 11 -10.49 -5.76 11.10
N ALA A 12 -11.41 -6.64 10.68
CA ALA A 12 -11.24 -7.46 9.49
C ALA A 12 -11.04 -6.60 8.23
N GLY A 13 -11.87 -5.58 8.03
CA GLY A 13 -11.79 -4.66 6.90
C GLY A 13 -10.47 -3.90 6.85
N TYR A 14 -9.99 -3.39 7.98
CA TYR A 14 -8.69 -2.73 8.07
C TYR A 14 -7.55 -3.64 7.63
N PHE A 15 -7.49 -4.88 8.14
CA PHE A 15 -6.44 -5.82 7.77
C PHE A 15 -6.54 -6.26 6.30
N ILE A 16 -7.74 -6.49 5.78
CA ILE A 16 -7.96 -6.85 4.37
C ILE A 16 -7.55 -5.71 3.45
N LEU A 17 -8.00 -4.48 3.71
CA LEU A 17 -7.65 -3.30 2.91
C LEU A 17 -6.15 -3.04 2.94
N MET A 18 -5.54 -3.12 4.12
CA MET A 18 -4.10 -2.97 4.26
C MET A 18 -3.38 -4.08 3.50
N PHE A 19 -3.74 -5.34 3.66
CA PHE A 19 -3.07 -6.46 3.00
C PHE A 19 -3.21 -6.38 1.47
N VAL A 20 -4.43 -6.27 0.95
CA VAL A 20 -4.65 -6.25 -0.50
C VAL A 20 -4.10 -4.96 -1.11
N GLY A 21 -4.42 -3.81 -0.51
CA GLY A 21 -4.04 -2.51 -1.04
C GLY A 21 -2.53 -2.31 -1.13
N THR A 22 -1.83 -2.60 -0.03
CA THR A 22 -0.37 -2.36 0.03
C THR A 22 0.41 -3.33 -0.85
N ASN A 23 -0.05 -4.57 -1.01
CA ASN A 23 0.56 -5.53 -1.92
C ASN A 23 0.36 -5.13 -3.38
N LEU A 24 -0.85 -4.74 -3.78
CA LEU A 24 -1.14 -4.25 -5.14
C LEU A 24 -0.25 -3.06 -5.49
N LEU A 25 -0.20 -2.06 -4.59
CA LEU A 25 0.63 -0.89 -4.79
C LEU A 25 2.12 -1.22 -4.85
N GLY A 26 2.60 -2.13 -3.99
CA GLY A 26 3.99 -2.57 -3.99
C GLY A 26 4.43 -3.15 -5.33
N ILE A 27 3.58 -3.95 -5.98
CA ILE A 27 3.87 -4.53 -7.29
C ILE A 27 3.89 -3.44 -8.38
N VAL A 28 2.91 -2.52 -8.37
CA VAL A 28 2.85 -1.40 -9.32
C VAL A 28 4.09 -0.51 -9.20
N VAL A 29 4.43 -0.11 -7.98
CA VAL A 29 5.53 0.83 -7.71
C VAL A 29 6.89 0.22 -8.08
N ARG A 30 7.13 -1.05 -7.74
CA ARG A 30 8.35 -1.79 -8.14
C ARG A 30 8.43 -2.06 -9.64
N GLY A 31 7.29 -2.13 -10.31
CA GLY A 31 7.20 -2.26 -11.75
C GLY A 31 7.58 -0.98 -12.51
N ILE A 32 7.26 0.18 -11.93
CA ILE A 32 7.58 1.50 -12.50
C ILE A 32 9.03 1.92 -12.19
N LEU A 33 9.44 1.74 -10.93
CA LEU A 33 10.71 2.23 -10.41
C LEU A 33 11.73 1.10 -10.26
N PRO A 34 12.97 1.30 -10.75
CA PRO A 34 14.03 0.31 -10.57
C PRO A 34 14.37 0.17 -9.09
N THR A 35 14.54 -1.07 -8.64
CA THR A 35 15.04 -1.40 -7.31
C THR A 35 16.56 -1.52 -7.39
N TYR A 36 17.29 -0.75 -6.57
CA TYR A 36 18.75 -0.88 -6.50
C TYR A 36 19.11 -2.13 -5.70
N LYS A 37 20.00 -2.98 -6.20
CA LYS A 37 20.59 -4.05 -5.38
C LYS A 37 21.69 -3.46 -4.51
N GLU A 38 21.77 -3.96 -3.28
CA GLU A 38 22.83 -3.61 -2.34
C GLU A 38 24.20 -3.81 -3.01
N LYS A 39 25.04 -2.78 -2.88
CA LYS A 39 26.37 -2.57 -3.46
C LYS A 39 27.24 -3.85 -3.48
N SER A 40 27.05 -4.73 -4.47
CA SER A 40 28.09 -5.67 -4.89
C SER A 40 29.13 -4.88 -5.67
N GLU A 41 30.41 -5.15 -5.46
CA GLU A 41 31.59 -4.37 -5.85
C GLU A 41 31.79 -4.08 -7.37
N GLU A 42 30.82 -4.38 -8.24
CA GLU A 42 30.86 -4.06 -9.68
C GLU A 42 29.80 -3.02 -10.08
N PRO A 43 30.19 -1.83 -10.58
CA PRO A 43 29.27 -0.70 -10.83
C PRO A 43 28.37 -0.85 -12.07
N ALA A 44 28.39 -1.98 -12.79
CA ALA A 44 27.74 -2.10 -14.10
C ALA A 44 26.64 -3.17 -14.22
N LYS A 45 26.39 -4.00 -13.19
CA LYS A 45 25.41 -5.12 -13.25
C LYS A 45 24.24 -5.01 -12.26
N ALA A 46 24.10 -3.89 -11.56
CA ALA A 46 23.16 -3.73 -10.43
C ALA A 46 21.79 -3.12 -10.79
N LEU A 47 21.54 -2.82 -12.07
CA LEU A 47 20.19 -2.59 -12.58
C LEU A 47 19.59 -3.95 -12.90
N ASP A 48 18.54 -4.37 -12.19
CA ASP A 48 17.68 -5.43 -12.72
C ASP A 48 17.20 -4.90 -14.08
N GLU A 49 17.71 -5.49 -15.16
CA GLU A 49 17.27 -5.19 -16.51
C GLU A 49 15.75 -5.28 -16.51
N ARG A 50 15.10 -4.21 -16.96
CA ARG A 50 13.67 -4.20 -17.29
C ARG A 50 13.42 -5.30 -18.32
N SER A 51 13.27 -6.54 -17.88
CA SER A 51 12.78 -7.60 -18.74
C SER A 51 11.40 -7.16 -19.20
N GLY A 52 11.09 -7.26 -20.49
CA GLY A 52 9.82 -6.79 -21.05
C GLY A 52 8.58 -7.36 -20.35
N GLY A 53 8.72 -8.46 -19.60
CA GLY A 53 7.68 -9.00 -18.72
C GLY A 53 7.30 -8.08 -17.55
N GLY A 54 8.23 -7.24 -17.05
CA GLY A 54 7.98 -6.30 -15.96
C GLY A 54 6.95 -5.23 -16.30
N ILE A 55 6.97 -4.72 -17.54
CA ILE A 55 6.02 -3.67 -17.97
C ILE A 55 4.60 -4.23 -18.06
N VAL A 56 4.43 -5.41 -18.66
CA VAL A 56 3.11 -6.05 -18.80
C VAL A 56 2.52 -6.38 -17.42
N VAL A 57 3.32 -6.95 -16.52
CA VAL A 57 2.90 -7.22 -15.14
C VAL A 57 2.50 -5.91 -14.43
N THR A 58 3.27 -4.83 -14.59
CA THR A 58 2.94 -3.52 -14.01
C THR A 58 1.60 -2.99 -14.51
N ILE A 59 1.33 -3.09 -15.82
CA ILE A 59 0.07 -2.64 -16.42
C ILE A 59 -1.10 -3.46 -15.87
N ILE A 60 -0.97 -4.79 -15.81
CA ILE A 60 -1.99 -5.68 -15.26
C ILE A 60 -2.28 -5.34 -13.80
N PHE A 61 -1.26 -5.20 -12.95
CA PHE A 61 -1.45 -4.86 -11.54
C PHE A 61 -1.96 -3.42 -11.33
N SER A 62 -1.64 -2.49 -12.22
CA SER A 62 -2.22 -1.14 -12.21
C SER A 62 -3.72 -1.19 -12.51
N LEU A 63 -4.12 -1.92 -13.55
CA LEU A 63 -5.52 -2.15 -13.88
C LEU A 63 -6.25 -2.88 -12.73
N LEU A 64 -5.60 -3.85 -12.10
CA LEU A 64 -6.15 -4.58 -10.95
C LEU A 64 -6.31 -3.67 -9.73
N SER A 65 -5.39 -2.73 -9.51
CA SER A 65 -5.50 -1.71 -8.46
C SER A 65 -6.68 -0.77 -8.68
N LEU A 66 -6.89 -0.34 -9.94
CA LEU A 66 -8.05 0.47 -10.31
C LEU A 66 -9.36 -0.32 -10.17
N ALA A 67 -9.38 -1.57 -10.63
CA ALA A 67 -10.52 -2.47 -10.48
C ALA A 67 -10.84 -2.73 -8.99
N PHE A 68 -9.82 -2.90 -8.15
CA PHE A 68 -9.98 -3.03 -6.71
C PHE A 68 -10.65 -1.81 -6.08
N LEU A 69 -10.17 -0.60 -6.40
CA LEU A 69 -10.80 0.64 -5.92
C LEU A 69 -12.23 0.82 -6.45
N TYR A 70 -12.48 0.44 -7.71
CA TYR A 70 -13.82 0.46 -8.29
C TYR A 70 -14.78 -0.50 -7.59
N VAL A 71 -14.34 -1.72 -7.28
CA VAL A 71 -15.12 -2.71 -6.54
C VAL A 71 -15.43 -2.20 -5.13
N LEU A 72 -14.46 -1.61 -4.43
CA LEU A 72 -14.70 -1.00 -3.12
C LEU A 72 -15.73 0.14 -3.18
N TYR A 73 -15.67 0.96 -4.23
CA TYR A 73 -16.60 2.06 -4.42
C TYR A 73 -18.02 1.58 -4.73
N HIS A 74 -18.15 0.58 -5.60
CA HIS A 74 -19.45 0.10 -6.08
C HIS A 74 -20.17 -0.82 -5.08
N TYR A 75 -19.44 -1.72 -4.41
CA TYR A 75 -20.06 -2.73 -3.52
C TYR A 75 -20.08 -2.32 -2.05
N TRP A 76 -19.24 -1.39 -1.62
CA TRP A 76 -19.25 -0.86 -0.26
C TRP A 76 -19.67 0.61 -0.28
N ASN A 77 -18.73 1.53 -0.10
CA ASN A 77 -19.02 2.96 -0.10
C ASN A 77 -17.75 3.76 -0.37
N TRP A 78 -17.95 5.06 -0.61
CA TRP A 78 -16.85 6.00 -0.85
C TRP A 78 -15.89 6.10 0.34
N GLY A 79 -16.36 5.93 1.58
CA GLY A 79 -15.55 6.00 2.79
C GLY A 79 -14.55 4.85 2.89
N ILE A 80 -14.97 3.63 2.57
CA ILE A 80 -14.09 2.45 2.49
C ILE A 80 -13.08 2.59 1.35
N THR A 81 -13.52 3.14 0.23
CA THR A 81 -12.63 3.43 -0.91
C THR A 81 -11.54 4.42 -0.51
N LEU A 82 -11.92 5.52 0.17
CA LEU A 82 -10.99 6.52 0.67
C LEU A 82 -10.02 5.93 1.70
N ALA A 83 -10.51 5.09 2.62
CA ALA A 83 -9.65 4.42 3.59
C ALA A 83 -8.65 3.48 2.92
N GLY A 84 -9.08 2.70 1.92
CA GLY A 84 -8.20 1.86 1.11
C GLY A 84 -7.13 2.68 0.38
N LEU A 85 -7.51 3.81 -0.22
CA LEU A 85 -6.59 4.73 -0.88
C LEU A 85 -5.57 5.32 0.10
N ILE A 86 -6.01 5.76 1.28
CA ILE A 86 -5.12 6.27 2.34
C ILE A 86 -4.12 5.18 2.72
N LEU A 87 -4.57 3.97 3.03
CA LEU A 87 -3.71 2.85 3.41
C LEU A 87 -2.72 2.44 2.30
N MET A 88 -3.12 2.56 1.04
CA MET A 88 -2.20 2.40 -0.09
C MET A 88 -1.13 3.50 -0.08
N LEU A 89 -1.55 4.77 -0.10
CA LEU A 89 -0.63 5.91 -0.21
C LEU A 89 0.36 6.02 0.96
N THR A 90 -0.05 5.66 2.17
CA THR A 90 0.84 5.68 3.35
C THR A 90 2.01 4.72 3.24
N ARG A 91 1.93 3.69 2.38
CA ARG A 91 3.04 2.77 2.09
C ARG A 91 3.97 3.20 0.97
N LEU A 92 3.62 4.23 0.19
CA LEU A 92 4.51 4.76 -0.83
C LEU A 92 5.88 5.21 -0.29
N PRO A 93 5.99 6.03 0.77
CA PRO A 93 7.30 6.49 1.24
C PRO A 93 8.20 5.33 1.69
N ASP A 94 7.62 4.34 2.39
CA ASP A 94 8.29 3.11 2.79
C ASP A 94 8.85 2.36 1.57
N LEU A 95 7.99 2.09 0.58
CA LEU A 95 8.35 1.37 -0.65
C LEU A 95 9.45 2.09 -1.43
N LEU A 96 9.34 3.41 -1.58
CA LEU A 96 10.34 4.23 -2.27
C LEU A 96 11.69 4.19 -1.56
N PHE A 97 11.69 4.16 -0.22
CA PHE A 97 12.90 4.04 0.58
C PHE A 97 13.53 2.65 0.45
N GLU A 98 12.74 1.58 0.52
CA GLU A 98 13.20 0.20 0.30
C GLU A 98 13.86 0.06 -1.07
N MET A 99 13.25 0.60 -2.12
CA MET A 99 13.80 0.53 -3.47
C MET A 99 15.09 1.34 -3.64
N ARG A 100 15.21 2.48 -2.94
CA ARG A 100 16.41 3.32 -2.97
C ARG A 100 17.60 2.62 -2.30
N ILE A 101 17.38 1.90 -1.20
CA ILE A 101 18.45 1.27 -0.42
C ILE A 101 18.71 -0.18 -0.85
N GLY A 102 17.73 -0.82 -1.48
CA GLY A 102 17.81 -2.24 -1.84
C GLY A 102 17.61 -3.19 -0.66
N ARG A 103 17.21 -2.68 0.50
CA ARG A 103 16.98 -3.46 1.72
C ARG A 103 15.57 -3.21 2.23
N LYS A 104 14.93 -4.27 2.75
CA LYS A 104 13.65 -4.15 3.46
C LYS A 104 13.82 -3.31 4.72
N ILE A 105 12.80 -2.53 5.07
CA ILE A 105 12.81 -1.75 6.32
C ILE A 105 12.81 -2.73 7.50
N SER A 106 13.79 -2.55 8.39
CA SER A 106 13.91 -3.26 9.66
C SER A 106 14.04 -2.23 10.77
N SER A 107 13.81 -2.61 12.03
CA SER A 107 13.90 -1.70 13.18
C SER A 107 15.22 -0.94 13.29
N LYS A 108 16.29 -1.44 12.67
CA LYS A 108 17.61 -0.80 12.62
C LYS A 108 17.74 0.30 11.55
N ASN A 109 16.90 0.30 10.51
CA ASN A 109 17.01 1.17 9.33
C ASN A 109 15.71 1.95 9.04
N ILE A 110 15.00 2.38 10.08
CA ILE A 110 13.76 3.15 9.92
C ILE A 110 14.12 4.58 9.47
N PRO A 111 13.61 5.04 8.31
CA PRO A 111 13.75 6.44 7.93
C PRO A 111 13.01 7.32 8.95
N LYS A 112 13.67 8.38 9.41
CA LYS A 112 13.09 9.36 10.34
C LYS A 112 12.73 10.64 9.59
N ARG A 113 11.87 10.55 8.57
CA ARG A 113 11.42 11.73 7.83
C ARG A 113 10.06 12.20 8.36
N PRO A 114 9.76 13.50 8.33
CA PRO A 114 8.47 14.02 8.78
C PRO A 114 7.28 13.41 7.99
N ILE A 115 7.50 13.05 6.72
CA ILE A 115 6.49 12.40 5.88
C ILE A 115 6.09 11.01 6.41
N ASP A 116 7.01 10.27 7.03
CA ASP A 116 6.76 8.93 7.58
C ASP A 116 5.85 9.03 8.81
N THR A 117 6.04 10.06 9.63
CA THR A 117 5.16 10.39 10.76
C THR A 117 3.76 10.74 10.29
N ILE A 118 3.63 11.59 9.26
CA ILE A 118 2.33 11.95 8.69
C ILE A 118 1.62 10.70 8.15
N CYS A 119 2.34 9.85 7.41
CA CYS A 119 1.77 8.62 6.86
C CYS A 119 1.34 7.63 7.94
N THR A 120 2.10 7.54 9.03
CA THR A 120 1.71 6.74 10.20
C THR A 120 0.41 7.26 10.79
N ILE A 121 0.31 8.56 11.06
CA ILE A 121 -0.93 9.18 11.59
C ILE A 121 -2.11 8.91 10.65
N LEU A 122 -1.91 9.06 9.34
CA LEU A 122 -2.95 8.83 8.33
C LEU A 122 -3.38 7.35 8.29
N SER A 123 -2.45 6.41 8.44
CA SER A 123 -2.75 4.98 8.53
C SER A 123 -3.59 4.66 9.77
N TRP A 124 -3.29 5.27 10.91
CA TRP A 124 -4.12 5.14 12.11
C TRP A 124 -5.49 5.80 11.95
N ALA A 125 -5.55 6.95 11.27
CA ALA A 125 -6.80 7.64 10.96
C ALA A 125 -7.71 6.86 9.99
N ALA A 126 -7.17 5.94 9.19
CA ALA A 126 -7.98 5.05 8.36
C ALA A 126 -8.86 4.10 9.20
N PHE A 127 -8.46 3.76 10.43
CA PHE A 127 -9.23 2.88 11.31
C PHE A 127 -10.58 3.47 11.75
N PRO A 128 -10.66 4.68 12.35
CA PRO A 128 -11.94 5.30 12.67
C PRO A 128 -12.75 5.64 11.40
N LEU A 129 -12.08 5.91 10.26
CA LEU A 129 -12.77 6.10 8.99
C LEU A 129 -13.48 4.82 8.52
N ILE A 130 -12.83 3.66 8.59
CA ILE A 130 -13.46 2.36 8.26
C ILE A 130 -14.60 2.05 9.22
N PHE A 131 -14.41 2.32 10.52
CA PHE A 131 -15.48 2.14 11.51
C PHE A 131 -16.71 2.97 11.16
N TYR A 132 -16.51 4.26 10.90
CA TYR A 132 -17.59 5.16 10.50
C TYR A 132 -18.25 4.71 9.19
N ALA A 133 -17.42 4.32 8.21
CA ALA A 133 -17.87 3.90 6.90
C ALA A 133 -18.64 2.57 6.92
N LEU A 134 -18.32 1.61 7.77
CA LEU A 134 -19.05 0.33 7.84
C LEU A 134 -20.28 0.37 8.75
N CYS A 135 -20.29 1.24 9.75
CA CYS A 135 -21.32 1.24 10.78
C CYS A 135 -22.37 2.36 10.61
N TYR A 136 -22.01 3.47 9.96
CA TYR A 136 -22.89 4.64 9.84
C TYR A 136 -23.18 5.06 8.41
N ILE A 137 -22.26 4.83 7.47
CA ILE A 137 -22.46 5.08 6.04
C ILE A 137 -23.02 3.81 5.40
N LYS A 138 -24.24 3.87 4.87
CA LYS A 138 -24.79 2.85 3.98
C LYS A 138 -24.53 3.22 2.53
#